data_AF-A0A370BCP4-F1
#
_entry.id   AF-A0A370BCP4-F1
#
_cell.length_a   1.000
_cell.length_b   1.000
_cell.length_c   1.000
_cell.angle_alpha   90.00
_cell.angle_beta   90.00
_cell.angle_gamma   90.00
#
_symmetry.space_group_name_H-M   'P 1'
#
loop_
_entity.id
_entity.type
_entity.pdbx_description
1 polymer ?
#
loop_
_entity_poly.entity_id
_entity_poly.type
_entity_poly.pdbx_seq_one_letter_code
_entity_poly.pdbx_strand_id
1 'polypeptide(L)' 'MDIMPFDVAGTQIRFGVTDDDRPYAVASDYAKALGYRDASDAVRLLDSDEVGTQIVRVNLSDGREQNRAMKVIFEDGL' A
#
# COMPACT_ATOMS: atom_id res chain seq x y z
N MET A 1 -13.39 -6.30 2.12
CA MET A 1 -12.34 -5.46 2.69
C MET A 1 -12.35 -4.11 2.00
N ASP A 2 -12.61 -3.04 2.76
CA ASP A 2 -12.72 -1.67 2.25
C ASP A 2 -11.33 -1.00 2.31
N ILE A 3 -10.95 -0.25 1.27
CA ILE A 3 -9.65 0.44 1.19
C ILE A 3 -9.92 1.93 1.11
N MET A 4 -9.42 2.69 2.08
CA MET A 4 -9.64 4.14 2.16
C MET A 4 -8.38 4.90 1.72
N PRO A 5 -8.49 5.85 0.77
CA PRO A 5 -7.39 6.73 0.42
C PRO A 5 -7.30 7.90 1.42
N PHE A 6 -6.08 8.25 1.80
CA PHE A 6 -5.75 9.42 2.62
C PHE A 6 -4.75 10.31 1.88
N ASP A 7 -4.98 11.63 1.90
CA ASP A 7 -4.01 12.58 1.36
C ASP A 7 -2.87 12.80 2.36
N VAL A 8 -1.64 12.46 1.95
CA VAL A 8 -0.41 12.71 2.70
C VAL A 8 0.47 13.59 1.83
N ALA A 9 0.58 14.87 2.21
CA ALA A 9 1.39 15.86 1.50
C ALA A 9 1.06 15.96 -0.01
N GLY A 10 -0.21 15.87 -0.40
CA GLY A 10 -0.65 15.90 -1.79
C GLY A 10 -0.53 14.57 -2.54
N THR A 11 -0.20 13.48 -1.84
CA THR A 11 -0.17 12.13 -2.39
C THR A 11 -1.23 11.26 -1.73
N GLN A 12 -2.07 10.60 -2.55
CA GLN A 12 -3.09 9.67 -2.07
C GLN A 12 -2.46 8.34 -1.69
N ILE A 13 -2.54 7.97 -0.42
CA ILE A 13 -2.10 6.69 0.13
C ILE A 13 -3.30 5.83 0.49
N ARG A 14 -3.35 4.62 -0.05
CA ARG A 14 -4.41 3.65 0.26
C ARG A 14 -4.05 2.82 1.49
N PHE A 15 -5.01 2.70 2.41
CA PHE A 15 -4.92 1.88 3.61
C PHE A 15 -6.04 0.85 3.65
N GLY A 16 -5.76 -0.29 4.28
CA GLY A 16 -6.73 -1.33 4.57
C GLY A 16 -6.39 -2.07 5.85
N VAL A 17 -7.22 -3.03 6.22
CA VAL A 17 -7.04 -3.90 7.39
C VAL A 17 -7.27 -5.33 6.94
N THR A 18 -6.36 -6.27 7.25
CA THR A 18 -6.52 -7.69 6.90
C THR A 18 -7.67 -8.35 7.65
N ASP A 19 -8.02 -9.59 7.25
CA ASP A 19 -9.02 -10.38 7.98
C ASP A 19 -8.60 -10.72 9.43
N ASP A 20 -7.30 -10.64 9.75
CA ASP A 20 -6.72 -10.81 11.08
C ASP A 20 -6.51 -9.46 11.82
N ASP A 21 -7.25 -8.42 11.43
CA ASP A 21 -7.18 -7.06 12.01
C ASP A 21 -5.81 -6.36 11.93
N ARG A 22 -4.95 -6.75 10.97
CA ARG A 22 -3.64 -6.09 10.77
C ARG A 22 -3.78 -4.92 9.78
N PRO A 23 -3.59 -3.66 10.21
CA PRO A 23 -3.62 -2.52 9.30
C PRO A 23 -2.42 -2.54 8.36
N TYR A 24 -2.62 -2.05 7.14
CA TYR A 24 -1.55 -1.91 6.16
C TYR A 24 -1.73 -0.70 5.25
N ALA A 25 -0.61 -0.21 4.73
CA ALA A 25 -0.53 0.78 3.67
C ALA A 25 -0.05 0.13 2.35
N VAL A 26 -0.55 0.62 1.20
CA VAL A 26 -0.06 0.15 -0.10
C VAL A 26 1.32 0.73 -0.39
N ALA A 27 2.34 -0.13 -0.52
CA ALA A 27 3.74 0.28 -0.59
C ALA A 27 4.06 1.19 -1.78
N SER A 28 3.38 1.01 -2.92
CA SER A 28 3.58 1.87 -4.09
C SER A 28 3.09 3.30 -3.88
N ASP A 29 2.08 3.49 -3.05
CA ASP A 29 1.52 4.81 -2.77
C ASP A 29 2.40 5.53 -1.75
N TYR A 30 2.86 4.81 -0.73
CA TYR A 30 3.85 5.27 0.23
C TYR A 30 5.17 5.68 -0.45
N ALA A 31 5.66 4.88 -1.38
CA ALA A 31 6.86 5.20 -2.16
C ALA A 31 6.72 6.51 -2.94
N LYS A 32 5.56 6.72 -3.59
CA LYS A 32 5.27 7.98 -4.30
C LYS A 32 5.25 9.17 -3.35
N ALA A 33 4.66 9.02 -2.16
CA ALA A 33 4.60 10.08 -1.17
C ALA A 33 6.01 10.49 -0.68
N LEU A 34 6.94 9.53 -0.63
CA LEU A 34 8.35 9.77 -0.31
C LEU A 34 9.19 10.24 -1.51
N GLY A 35 8.62 10.35 -2.71
CA GLY A 35 9.33 10.72 -3.93
C GLY A 35 10.17 9.60 -4.54
N TYR A 36 9.97 8.35 -4.12
CA TYR A 36 10.61 7.19 -4.73
C TYR A 36 9.92 6.77 -6.03
N ARG A 37 10.72 6.25 -6.96
CA ARG A 37 10.24 5.79 -8.26
C ARG A 37 9.48 4.47 -8.15
N ASP A 38 9.96 3.57 -7.29
CA ASP A 38 9.45 2.21 -7.17
C ASP A 38 9.20 1.82 -5.71
N ALA A 39 8.18 0.97 -5.50
CA ALA A 39 7.80 0.46 -4.19
C ALA A 39 8.93 -0.31 -3.48
N SER A 40 9.84 -0.91 -4.26
CA SER A 40 10.97 -1.66 -3.73
C SER A 40 11.92 -0.81 -2.90
N ASP A 41 12.05 0.49 -3.20
CA ASP A 41 12.90 1.40 -2.43
C ASP A 41 12.29 1.72 -1.07
N ALA A 42 10.97 1.87 -1.00
CA ALA A 42 10.23 2.18 0.22
C ALA A 42 10.22 1.03 1.24
N VAL A 43 10.41 -0.21 0.78
CA VAL A 43 10.33 -1.40 1.64
C VAL A 43 11.70 -2.07 1.87
N ARG A 44 12.79 -1.48 1.39
CA ARG A 44 14.11 -2.13 1.36
C ARG A 44 14.73 -2.32 2.75
N LEU A 45 14.35 -1.49 3.72
CA LEU A 45 14.86 -1.52 5.09
C LEU A 45 13.87 -2.12 6.09
N LEU A 46 12.70 -2.52 5.61
CA LEU A 46 11.68 -3.14 6.44
C LEU A 46 12.00 -4.62 6.64
N ASP A 47 11.71 -5.11 7.84
CA ASP A 47 11.85 -6.51 8.19
C ASP A 47 10.78 -7.36 7.47
N SER A 48 11.01 -8.68 7.44
CA SER A 48 10.18 -9.61 6.67
C SER A 48 8.73 -9.69 7.17
N ASP A 49 8.46 -9.32 8.42
CA ASP A 49 7.13 -9.29 9.05
C ASP A 49 6.40 -7.94 8.89
N GLU A 50 7.14 -6.88 8.54
CA GLU A 50 6.62 -5.54 8.24
C GLU A 50 6.16 -5.40 6.78
N VAL A 51 6.46 -6.38 5.92
CA VAL A 51 6.14 -6.35 4.48
C VAL A 51 5.34 -7.56 4.07
N GLY A 52 4.23 -7.33 3.36
CA GLY A 52 3.37 -8.39 2.87
C GLY A 52 2.87 -8.17 1.45
N THR A 53 1.89 -8.98 1.07
CA THR A 53 1.13 -8.82 -0.17
C THR A 53 -0.36 -8.87 0.15
N GLN A 54 -1.14 -7.95 -0.40
CA GLN A 54 -2.59 -7.95 -0.29
C GLN A 54 -3.26 -7.76 -1.65
N ILE A 55 -4.48 -8.27 -1.76
CA ILE A 55 -5.33 -8.03 -2.92
C ILE A 55 -5.94 -6.64 -2.79
N VAL A 56 -5.44 -5.72 -3.61
CA VAL A 56 -5.85 -4.31 -3.61
C VAL A 56 -6.63 -4.03 -4.88
N ARG A 57 -7.76 -3.35 -4.74
CA ARG A 57 -8.50 -2.81 -5.88
C ARG A 57 -7.72 -1.64 -6.49
N VAL A 58 -7.43 -1.74 -7.78
CA VAL A 58 -6.78 -0.69 -8.57
C VAL A 58 -7.70 -0.24 -9.69
N ASN A 59 -7.79 1.08 -9.85
CA ASN A 59 -8.41 1.71 -10.99
C ASN A 59 -7.37 1.80 -12.11
N LEU A 60 -7.69 1.23 -13.27
CA LEU A 60 -6.92 1.38 -14.50
C LEU A 60 -7.23 2.72 -15.15
N SER A 61 -6.32 3.20 -15.99
CA SER A 61 -6.48 4.46 -16.72
C SER A 61 -7.66 4.48 -17.69
N ASP A 62 -8.16 3.30 -18.09
CA ASP A 62 -9.35 3.14 -18.93
C ASP A 62 -10.66 3.01 -18.13
N GLY A 63 -10.62 3.28 -16.82
CA GLY A 63 -11.79 3.28 -15.94
C GLY A 63 -12.21 1.90 -15.45
N ARG A 64 -11.49 0.83 -15.82
CA ARG A 64 -11.76 -0.51 -15.29
C ARG A 64 -11.18 -0.69 -13.90
N GLU A 65 -11.88 -1.45 -13.08
CA GLU A 65 -11.37 -1.92 -11.80
C GLU A 65 -10.73 -3.31 -11.96
N GLN A 66 -9.60 -3.51 -11.30
CA GLN A 66 -8.97 -4.83 -11.21
C GLN A 66 -8.45 -5.06 -9.79
N ASN A 67 -8.62 -6.28 -9.29
CA ASN A 67 -7.96 -6.72 -8.06
C ASN A 67 -6.55 -7.20 -8.41
N ARG A 68 -5.52 -6.61 -7.78
CA ARG A 68 -4.12 -7.01 -7.97
C ARG A 68 -3.47 -7.36 -6.65
N ALA A 69 -2.59 -8.36 -6.67
CA ALA A 69 -1.64 -8.61 -5.60
C ALA A 69 -0.61 -7.49 -5.57
N MET A 70 -0.64 -6.67 -4.52
CA MET A 70 0.23 -5.52 -4.34
C MET A 70 1.05 -5.70 -3.07
N LYS A 71 2.30 -5.24 -3.09
CA LYS A 71 3.11 -5.16 -1.88
C LYS A 71 2.51 -4.14 -0.91
N VAL A 72 2.46 -4.50 0.37
CA VAL A 72 1.94 -3.66 1.45
C VAL A 72 2.94 -3.58 2.60
N ILE A 73 2.84 -2.52 3.38
CA ILE A 73 3.59 -2.26 4.61
C ILE A 73 2.61 -2.44 5.77
N PHE A 74 2.95 -3.28 6.74
CA PHE A 74 2.18 -3.45 7.98
C PHE A 74 2.68 -2.47 9.05
N GLU A 75 1.78 -1.98 9.90
CA GLU A 75 2.11 -1.03 10.98
C GLU A 75 2.71 -1.72 12.22
N ASP A 76 2.97 -3.02 12.20
CA ASP A 76 3.39 -3.78 13.39
C ASP A 76 4.82 -3.43 13.90
N GLY A 77 5.56 -2.58 13.19
CA GLY A 77 6.91 -2.14 13.56
C GLY A 77 7.14 -0.62 13.60
N LEU A 78 6.08 0.19 13.53
CA LEU A 78 6.13 1.66 13.66
C LEU A 78 5.87 2.16 15.08
#